data_AF-A0A6D2IIA9-F1
#
_entry.id   AF-A0A6D2IIA9-F1
#
_cell.length_a   1.000
_cell.length_b   1.000
_cell.length_c   1.000
_cell.angle_alpha   90.00
_cell.angle_beta   90.00
_cell.angle_gamma   90.00
#
_symmetry.space_group_name_H-M   'P 1'
#
loop_
_entity.id
_entity.type
_entity.pdbx_description
1 polymer ?
#
loop_
_entity_poly.entity_id
_entity_poly.type
_entity_poly.pdbx_seq_one_letter_code
_entity_poly.pdbx_strand_id
1 'polypeptide(L)'
;MQSRRRNSAFKLLAYSNELLDGKPLYASSNCLPVKALNREPAGHAFHAAALELRGWAKETTDKKEDASDKKVGSEKDKDYIPSYDSYNNKAKKKSGKQQQDHYGLLGLGNLRYLATEDQIRKSYREAALKHHPDKLATHLLTEKTEEAKQAKKDKIESHFKLIQESYEVLMDPTKRRIYDSTDEFDDEVPKDCAPQDFFKVFGPAFERNAKWSVNPRVPDLGDENTPVKDVDSYYKFWYAFKSWREFPEEEEHDLEQAESREEKRWMERENARKTQKARKEERARIMSLVDYAYKKDPRIQKRKDDEKAKKQQKKDAKVQAQKKLEEEAAAAIEEEKRRKEEEAKLAAEAAQMLKRTKEKEKKLLRKERSRLRTLSAPVLSQRLLSISVEYVEDLCTSLNTEELRSLCDKMENKHGLKLAKVLKNGNNSVDDETDDETESKDEEATTKEEEVVVQVAAKQNGHVEANGVSTLNKENKNNNSEPVAAAGSDPDGWSAVQERALLQALKTFPKETNKRWERVAAAVPGKTMNQCKKKFGGLKDIVKSKKPTA
;
A
#
# COMPACT_ATOMS: atom_id res chain seq x y z
N MET A 1 -20.89 -54.60 -27.64
CA MET A 1 -21.38 -53.25 -28.04
C MET A 1 -21.28 -52.30 -26.84
N GLN A 2 -21.34 -50.99 -27.05
CA GLN A 2 -21.15 -49.99 -25.99
C GLN A 2 -22.44 -49.72 -25.20
N SER A 3 -22.30 -49.40 -23.90
CA SER A 3 -23.19 -48.45 -23.21
C SER A 3 -22.38 -47.61 -22.22
N ARG A 4 -22.87 -46.43 -21.84
CA ARG A 4 -22.05 -45.37 -21.21
C ARG A 4 -22.41 -45.12 -19.73
N ARG A 5 -21.41 -44.59 -19.01
CA ARG A 5 -21.42 -44.22 -17.59
C ARG A 5 -22.64 -43.38 -17.16
N ARG A 6 -23.05 -43.56 -15.91
CA ARG A 6 -23.40 -42.43 -15.01
C ARG A 6 -22.57 -42.58 -13.73
N ASN A 7 -22.07 -41.47 -13.19
CA ASN A 7 -21.31 -41.46 -11.93
C ASN A 7 -22.26 -41.10 -10.78
N SER A 8 -22.22 -41.88 -9.69
CA SER A 8 -22.63 -41.44 -8.34
C SER A 8 -21.46 -41.72 -7.39
N ALA A 9 -20.68 -40.68 -7.09
CA ALA A 9 -19.39 -40.82 -6.40
C ALA A 9 -19.53 -40.84 -4.86
N PHE A 10 -20.31 -41.76 -4.33
CA PHE A 10 -20.33 -42.08 -2.90
C PHE A 10 -19.51 -43.35 -2.66
N LYS A 11 -18.25 -43.19 -2.24
CA LYS A 11 -17.43 -44.31 -1.76
C LYS A 11 -17.83 -44.66 -0.33
N LEU A 12 -18.52 -45.78 -0.16
CA LEU A 12 -18.62 -46.45 1.13
C LEU A 12 -17.20 -46.81 1.64
N LEU A 13 -16.97 -46.65 2.94
CA LEU A 13 -15.79 -47.21 3.61
C LEU A 13 -16.00 -48.71 3.84
N ALA A 14 -15.99 -49.47 2.74
CA ALA A 14 -15.85 -50.92 2.81
C ALA A 14 -14.39 -51.27 3.11
N TYR A 15 -14.16 -51.99 4.21
CA TYR A 15 -12.91 -52.74 4.38
C TYR A 15 -12.86 -53.80 3.26
N SER A 16 -11.76 -53.85 2.50
CA SER A 16 -11.71 -54.61 1.27
C SER A 16 -11.55 -56.11 1.50
N ASN A 17 -12.13 -56.92 0.62
CA ASN A 17 -11.93 -58.38 0.56
C ASN A 17 -10.54 -58.74 -0.02
N GLU A 18 -9.50 -57.98 0.32
CA GLU A 18 -8.17 -58.02 -0.30
C GLU A 18 -7.14 -58.63 0.67
N LEU A 19 -7.46 -59.82 1.18
CA LEU A 19 -6.51 -60.71 1.85
C LEU A 19 -6.43 -62.05 1.10
N LEU A 20 -5.81 -62.01 -0.08
CA LEU A 20 -5.27 -63.21 -0.71
C LEU A 20 -4.07 -63.71 0.12
N ASP A 21 -4.02 -65.02 0.34
CA ASP A 21 -2.90 -65.77 0.94
C ASP A 21 -2.43 -65.37 2.36
N GLY A 22 -3.33 -64.80 3.17
CA GLY A 22 -3.36 -65.03 4.63
C GLY A 22 -2.15 -64.61 5.48
N LYS A 23 -1.26 -63.73 4.99
CA LYS A 23 -0.07 -63.27 5.73
C LYS A 23 -0.32 -61.93 6.45
N PRO A 24 0.11 -61.77 7.71
CA PRO A 24 -0.07 -60.52 8.45
C PRO A 24 0.84 -59.41 7.90
N LEU A 25 0.26 -58.27 7.54
CA LEU A 25 0.97 -57.12 7.02
C LEU A 25 1.28 -56.14 8.16
N TYR A 26 2.53 -56.14 8.63
CA TYR A 26 2.99 -55.26 9.71
C TYR A 26 3.26 -53.83 9.19
N ALA A 27 2.27 -52.94 9.35
CA ALA A 27 2.43 -51.52 9.09
C ALA A 27 2.88 -50.76 10.36
N SER A 28 4.18 -50.50 10.50
CA SER A 28 4.75 -49.71 11.60
C SER A 28 4.51 -48.21 11.38
N SER A 29 3.52 -47.64 12.08
CA SER A 29 3.37 -46.19 12.20
C SER A 29 4.31 -45.63 13.28
N ASN A 30 4.95 -44.49 13.03
CA ASN A 30 5.87 -43.83 13.96
C ASN A 30 5.15 -43.07 15.10
N CYS A 31 4.04 -43.60 15.59
CA CYS A 31 3.41 -43.17 16.84
C CYS A 31 3.63 -44.24 17.92
N LEU A 32 4.26 -43.84 19.02
CA LEU A 32 4.34 -44.69 20.22
C LEU A 32 2.90 -45.03 20.68
N PRO A 33 2.64 -46.26 21.16
CA PRO A 33 1.31 -46.63 21.64
C PRO A 33 0.96 -45.78 22.86
N VAL A 34 0.08 -44.80 22.64
CA VAL A 34 -0.48 -43.97 23.71
C VAL A 34 -1.20 -44.90 24.67
N LYS A 35 -0.74 -44.96 25.93
CA LYS A 35 -1.44 -45.71 26.99
C LYS A 35 -2.90 -45.27 27.00
N ALA A 36 -3.82 -46.25 27.04
CA ALA A 36 -5.26 -45.99 27.05
C ALA A 36 -5.67 -45.18 28.29
N LEU A 37 -5.64 -43.86 28.16
CA LEU A 37 -6.35 -42.95 29.04
C LEU A 37 -7.83 -43.05 28.68
N ASN A 38 -8.70 -43.20 29.69
CA ASN A 38 -10.16 -43.30 29.50
C ASN A 38 -10.77 -41.93 29.15
N ARG A 39 -10.28 -41.30 28.08
CA ARG A 39 -10.65 -39.97 27.56
C ARG A 39 -10.48 -39.98 26.04
N GLU A 40 -11.58 -40.15 25.33
CA GLU A 40 -11.61 -40.18 23.87
C GLU A 40 -11.50 -38.76 23.26
N PRO A 41 -10.73 -38.57 22.17
CA PRO A 41 -10.70 -37.30 21.46
C PRO A 41 -12.03 -37.07 20.71
N ALA A 42 -12.89 -36.18 21.24
CA ALA A 42 -14.25 -35.94 20.74
C ALA A 42 -15.08 -37.24 20.60
N GLY A 43 -15.12 -38.01 21.69
CA GLY A 43 -15.57 -39.40 21.75
C GLY A 43 -17.00 -39.73 21.32
N HIS A 44 -17.35 -41.00 21.48
CA HIS A 44 -18.62 -41.60 21.02
C HIS A 44 -19.86 -40.86 21.52
N ALA A 45 -19.83 -40.24 22.70
CA ALA A 45 -20.94 -39.41 23.19
C ALA A 45 -21.14 -38.11 22.38
N PHE A 46 -20.06 -37.45 21.93
CA PHE A 46 -20.14 -36.31 21.02
C PHE A 46 -20.59 -36.75 19.62
N HIS A 47 -20.09 -37.89 19.14
CA HIS A 47 -20.52 -38.45 17.86
C HIS A 47 -22.00 -38.87 17.88
N ALA A 48 -22.47 -39.47 18.99
CA ALA A 48 -23.87 -39.82 19.20
C ALA A 48 -24.76 -38.56 19.25
N ALA A 49 -24.40 -37.53 20.03
CA ALA A 49 -25.14 -36.27 20.06
C ALA A 49 -25.15 -35.55 18.71
N ALA A 50 -24.06 -35.64 17.93
CA ALA A 50 -24.00 -35.12 16.57
C ALA A 50 -24.88 -35.92 15.58
N LEU A 51 -24.99 -37.25 15.76
CA LEU A 51 -25.91 -38.11 15.00
C LEU A 51 -27.36 -37.87 15.42
N GLU A 52 -27.64 -37.64 16.70
CA GLU A 52 -28.97 -37.30 17.24
C GLU A 52 -29.45 -35.95 16.68
N LEU A 53 -28.61 -34.92 16.71
CA LEU A 53 -28.84 -33.63 16.03
C LEU A 53 -28.98 -33.75 14.50
N ARG A 54 -28.50 -34.84 13.90
CA ARG A 54 -28.68 -35.19 12.47
C ARG A 54 -29.88 -36.13 12.22
N GLY A 55 -30.55 -36.60 13.27
CA GLY A 55 -31.67 -37.54 13.20
C GLY A 55 -31.28 -38.98 12.84
N TRP A 56 -30.06 -39.42 13.16
CA TRP A 56 -29.50 -40.72 12.74
C TRP A 56 -29.33 -41.75 13.88
N ALA A 57 -29.65 -41.40 15.12
CA ALA A 57 -29.65 -42.33 16.27
C ALA A 57 -31.08 -42.79 16.63
N LYS A 58 -31.21 -44.03 17.13
CA LYS A 58 -32.47 -44.56 17.70
C LYS A 58 -32.46 -44.40 19.22
N GLU A 59 -33.58 -43.99 19.82
CA GLU A 59 -33.79 -44.09 21.26
C GLU A 59 -33.85 -45.57 21.69
N THR A 60 -32.99 -45.98 22.62
CA THR A 60 -33.05 -47.29 23.27
C THR A 60 -33.87 -47.19 24.55
N THR A 61 -35.18 -47.42 24.46
CA THR A 61 -36.10 -47.45 25.61
C THR A 61 -36.31 -48.88 26.12
N ASP A 62 -35.42 -49.33 27.02
CA ASP A 62 -35.51 -50.64 27.66
C ASP A 62 -36.74 -50.76 28.59
N LYS A 63 -37.81 -51.41 28.11
CA LYS A 63 -38.75 -52.19 28.94
C LYS A 63 -39.19 -53.47 28.22
N LYS A 64 -39.34 -54.55 28.98
CA LYS A 64 -39.77 -55.88 28.52
C LYS A 64 -41.30 -55.91 28.29
N GLU A 65 -41.77 -56.73 27.34
CA GLU A 65 -42.41 -58.02 27.67
C GLU A 65 -42.82 -58.82 26.41
N ASP A 66 -42.39 -60.08 26.38
CA ASP A 66 -42.93 -61.30 25.75
C ASP A 66 -43.36 -61.35 24.26
N ALA A 67 -43.47 -62.60 23.77
CA ALA A 67 -43.34 -62.94 22.35
C ALA A 67 -44.61 -63.54 21.72
N SER A 68 -44.77 -63.30 20.42
CA SER A 68 -45.37 -64.29 19.51
C SER A 68 -44.75 -64.16 18.12
N ASP A 69 -44.55 -65.30 17.44
CA ASP A 69 -43.77 -65.39 16.20
C ASP A 69 -44.68 -65.54 14.97
N LYS A 70 -44.46 -64.71 13.94
CA LYS A 70 -44.56 -65.15 12.53
C LYS A 70 -43.91 -64.22 11.49
N LYS A 71 -42.84 -64.76 10.90
CA LYS A 71 -42.55 -64.80 9.45
C LYS A 71 -41.98 -63.53 8.76
N VAL A 72 -40.83 -63.75 8.10
CA VAL A 72 -39.99 -62.77 7.39
C VAL A 72 -40.64 -62.19 6.13
N GLY A 73 -40.43 -60.89 5.90
CA GLY A 73 -40.61 -60.20 4.62
C GLY A 73 -39.51 -59.14 4.42
N SER A 74 -38.92 -59.07 3.23
CA SER A 74 -37.63 -58.37 2.96
C SER A 74 -37.53 -56.95 3.52
N GLU A 75 -36.47 -56.67 4.28
CA GLU A 75 -36.07 -55.31 4.60
C GLU A 75 -35.61 -54.57 3.33
N LYS A 76 -36.07 -53.32 3.22
CA LYS A 76 -35.44 -52.28 2.39
C LYS A 76 -35.08 -51.16 3.33
N ASP A 77 -33.91 -50.55 3.11
CA ASP A 77 -33.50 -49.36 3.86
C ASP A 77 -34.61 -48.32 3.88
N LYS A 78 -34.99 -47.93 5.10
CA LYS A 78 -35.85 -46.77 5.36
C LYS A 78 -35.04 -45.82 6.22
N ASP A 79 -34.49 -44.80 5.57
CA ASP A 79 -33.89 -43.67 6.28
C ASP A 79 -34.86 -43.16 7.35
N TYR A 80 -34.40 -43.09 8.60
CA TYR A 80 -35.18 -42.53 9.68
C TYR A 80 -35.28 -41.01 9.49
N ILE A 81 -36.33 -40.60 8.79
CA ILE A 81 -36.68 -39.21 8.54
C ILE A 81 -37.96 -38.95 9.34
N PRO A 82 -37.94 -38.05 10.35
CA PRO A 82 -39.10 -37.83 11.22
C PRO A 82 -40.39 -37.57 10.44
N SER A 83 -41.51 -38.09 10.97
CA SER A 83 -42.82 -37.95 10.35
C SER A 83 -43.43 -36.57 10.61
N TYR A 84 -44.39 -36.17 9.78
CA TYR A 84 -45.24 -34.99 9.92
C TYR A 84 -45.59 -34.62 11.37
N ASP A 85 -46.03 -35.59 12.19
CA ASP A 85 -46.45 -35.33 13.57
C ASP A 85 -45.31 -34.98 14.54
N SER A 86 -44.06 -35.35 14.22
CA SER A 86 -42.87 -35.04 15.04
C SER A 86 -42.54 -33.54 15.10
N TYR A 87 -43.07 -32.76 14.15
CA TYR A 87 -42.79 -31.33 14.01
C TYR A 87 -43.94 -30.44 14.50
N ASN A 88 -45.05 -31.01 14.97
CA ASN A 88 -46.28 -30.27 15.31
C ASN A 88 -46.24 -29.55 16.68
N ASN A 89 -45.06 -29.15 17.14
CA ASN A 89 -44.85 -28.58 18.48
C ASN A 89 -44.79 -27.05 18.45
N LYS A 90 -45.95 -26.42 18.71
CA LYS A 90 -46.11 -24.97 19.03
C LYS A 90 -45.52 -24.00 18.00
N ALA A 91 -46.14 -23.94 16.82
CA ALA A 91 -45.95 -22.81 15.90
C ALA A 91 -46.24 -21.47 16.60
N LYS A 92 -45.28 -20.53 16.55
CA LYS A 92 -45.40 -19.19 17.13
C LYS A 92 -46.30 -18.34 16.22
N LYS A 93 -47.38 -17.75 16.74
CA LYS A 93 -48.32 -16.95 15.94
C LYS A 93 -47.61 -15.74 15.32
N LYS A 94 -47.61 -15.67 13.98
CA LYS A 94 -47.16 -14.50 13.20
C LYS A 94 -48.10 -13.30 13.48
N SER A 95 -47.53 -12.13 13.77
CA SER A 95 -48.28 -10.89 13.99
C SER A 95 -48.08 -9.92 12.83
N GLY A 96 -49.12 -9.73 12.04
CA GLY A 96 -49.14 -9.03 10.75
C GLY A 96 -50.35 -9.52 9.95
N LYS A 97 -50.61 -8.99 8.73
CA LYS A 97 -51.67 -9.49 7.82
C LYS A 97 -51.68 -11.03 7.82
N GLN A 98 -52.85 -11.67 7.92
CA GLN A 98 -53.04 -13.12 8.19
C GLN A 98 -52.47 -14.06 7.10
N GLN A 99 -51.15 -14.04 6.91
CA GLN A 99 -50.43 -14.89 5.99
C GLN A 99 -50.17 -16.23 6.68
N GLN A 100 -50.59 -17.31 6.03
CA GLN A 100 -50.54 -18.65 6.60
C GLN A 100 -49.10 -19.14 6.71
N ASP A 101 -48.83 -19.97 7.73
CA ASP A 101 -47.53 -20.65 7.86
C ASP A 101 -47.50 -21.88 6.96
N HIS A 102 -47.14 -21.71 5.68
CA HIS A 102 -47.09 -22.80 4.71
C HIS A 102 -46.14 -23.93 5.16
N TYR A 103 -45.07 -23.59 5.89
CA TYR A 103 -44.21 -24.60 6.52
C TYR A 103 -44.93 -25.30 7.66
N GLY A 104 -45.62 -24.57 8.54
CA GLY A 104 -46.45 -25.14 9.61
C GLY A 104 -47.51 -26.11 9.08
N LEU A 105 -48.26 -25.73 8.04
CA LEU A 105 -49.30 -26.57 7.41
C LEU A 105 -48.74 -27.90 6.87
N LEU A 106 -47.54 -27.87 6.27
CA LEU A 106 -46.84 -29.06 5.78
C LEU A 106 -46.02 -29.80 6.85
N GLY A 107 -46.11 -29.44 8.14
CA GLY A 107 -45.34 -30.09 9.21
C GLY A 107 -43.83 -29.85 9.11
N LEU A 108 -43.42 -28.70 8.57
CA LEU A 108 -42.03 -28.27 8.38
C LEU A 108 -41.67 -27.00 9.16
N GLY A 109 -42.50 -26.59 10.12
CA GLY A 109 -42.34 -25.35 10.89
C GLY A 109 -40.99 -25.22 11.62
N ASN A 110 -40.33 -26.33 11.96
CA ASN A 110 -39.00 -26.34 12.58
C ASN A 110 -37.85 -26.19 11.57
N LEU A 111 -38.09 -26.41 10.28
CA LEU A 111 -37.08 -26.34 9.20
C LEU A 111 -37.19 -25.03 8.41
N ARG A 112 -38.42 -24.58 8.12
CA ARG A 112 -38.72 -23.38 7.31
C ARG A 112 -37.84 -23.29 6.05
N TYR A 113 -37.15 -22.17 5.82
CA TYR A 113 -36.27 -21.96 4.67
C TYR A 113 -35.13 -22.99 4.53
N LEU A 114 -34.79 -23.75 5.58
CA LEU A 114 -33.79 -24.84 5.53
C LEU A 114 -34.36 -26.16 4.99
N ALA A 115 -35.68 -26.30 4.85
CA ALA A 115 -36.29 -27.52 4.33
C ALA A 115 -35.87 -27.78 2.87
N THR A 116 -35.40 -28.99 2.57
CA THR A 116 -35.07 -29.42 1.20
C THR A 116 -36.34 -29.66 0.37
N GLU A 117 -36.23 -29.59 -0.96
CA GLU A 117 -37.35 -29.94 -1.85
C GLU A 117 -37.83 -31.38 -1.63
N ASP A 118 -36.94 -32.33 -1.35
CA ASP A 118 -37.30 -33.72 -1.08
C ASP A 118 -38.07 -33.87 0.24
N GLN A 119 -37.72 -33.08 1.27
CA GLN A 119 -38.51 -32.98 2.51
C GLN A 119 -39.88 -32.38 2.25
N ILE A 120 -40.00 -31.32 1.44
CA ILE A 120 -41.30 -30.71 1.06
C ILE A 120 -42.15 -31.69 0.23
N ARG A 121 -41.54 -32.38 -0.75
CA ARG A 121 -42.20 -33.44 -1.53
C ARG A 121 -42.55 -34.66 -0.68
N LYS A 122 -41.84 -34.95 0.42
CA LYS A 122 -42.22 -36.00 1.39
C LYS A 122 -43.37 -35.53 2.28
N SER A 123 -43.24 -34.39 2.95
CA SER A 123 -44.20 -33.93 3.96
C SER A 123 -45.54 -33.54 3.35
N TYR A 124 -45.57 -32.98 2.13
CA TYR A 124 -46.81 -32.80 1.37
C TYR A 124 -47.53 -34.13 1.09
N ARG A 125 -46.80 -35.19 0.73
CA ARG A 125 -47.42 -36.52 0.53
C ARG A 125 -47.97 -37.08 1.84
N GLU A 126 -47.27 -36.92 2.97
CA GLU A 126 -47.80 -37.32 4.29
C GLU A 126 -49.02 -36.48 4.70
N ALA A 127 -48.96 -35.16 4.58
CA ALA A 127 -50.04 -34.22 4.90
C ALA A 127 -51.28 -34.46 4.02
N ALA A 128 -51.11 -34.57 2.69
CA ALA A 128 -52.21 -34.86 1.78
C ALA A 128 -52.81 -36.25 2.03
N LEU A 129 -52.01 -37.27 2.37
CA LEU A 129 -52.52 -38.59 2.75
C LEU A 129 -53.19 -38.62 4.13
N LYS A 130 -52.92 -37.66 5.01
CA LYS A 130 -53.54 -37.52 6.34
C LYS A 130 -54.82 -36.69 6.31
N HIS A 131 -54.84 -35.63 5.50
CA HIS A 131 -55.90 -34.61 5.45
C HIS A 131 -56.82 -34.71 4.22
N HIS A 132 -56.73 -35.79 3.43
CA HIS A 132 -57.61 -36.00 2.27
C HIS A 132 -59.10 -36.04 2.66
N PRO A 133 -60.01 -35.33 1.96
CA PRO A 133 -61.43 -35.31 2.28
C PRO A 133 -62.04 -36.71 2.39
N ASP A 134 -61.80 -37.59 1.41
CA ASP A 134 -62.36 -38.95 1.38
C ASP A 134 -62.01 -39.80 2.61
N LYS A 135 -60.82 -39.59 3.22
CA LYS A 135 -60.41 -40.31 4.44
C LYS A 135 -61.07 -39.72 5.66
N LEU A 136 -61.14 -38.39 5.74
CA LEU A 136 -61.75 -37.67 6.85
C LEU A 136 -63.29 -37.66 6.78
N ALA A 137 -63.90 -38.11 5.68
CA ALA A 137 -65.34 -38.37 5.57
C ALA A 137 -65.86 -39.31 6.66
N THR A 138 -65.03 -40.23 7.16
CA THR A 138 -65.33 -41.07 8.33
C THR A 138 -65.61 -40.27 9.60
N HIS A 139 -64.94 -39.12 9.81
CA HIS A 139 -65.22 -38.22 10.94
C HIS A 139 -66.52 -37.42 10.76
N LEU A 140 -67.01 -37.21 9.53
CA LEU A 140 -68.30 -36.56 9.29
C LEU A 140 -69.48 -37.41 9.79
N LEU A 141 -69.34 -38.73 9.76
CA LEU A 141 -70.35 -39.67 10.29
C LEU A 141 -70.52 -39.58 11.82
N THR A 142 -69.63 -38.90 12.54
CA THR A 142 -69.71 -38.75 14.01
C THR A 142 -70.59 -37.58 14.47
N GLU A 143 -70.95 -36.66 13.57
CA GLU A 143 -71.78 -35.49 13.87
C GLU A 143 -73.27 -35.83 13.80
N LYS A 144 -74.07 -35.28 14.75
CA LYS A 144 -75.51 -35.55 14.83
C LYS A 144 -76.41 -34.56 14.10
N THR A 145 -75.89 -33.43 13.64
CA THR A 145 -76.65 -32.39 12.91
C THR A 145 -76.03 -32.12 11.54
N GLU A 146 -76.88 -31.95 10.52
CA GLU A 146 -76.41 -31.73 9.13
C GLU A 146 -75.60 -30.45 8.97
N GLU A 147 -75.95 -29.38 9.70
CA GLU A 147 -75.19 -28.12 9.75
C GLU A 147 -73.76 -28.34 10.25
N ALA A 148 -73.57 -29.17 11.27
CA ALA A 148 -72.24 -29.45 11.83
C ALA A 148 -71.43 -30.39 10.91
N LYS A 149 -72.07 -31.37 10.27
CA LYS A 149 -71.47 -32.18 9.19
C LYS A 149 -70.95 -31.30 8.07
N GLN A 150 -71.76 -30.38 7.55
CA GLN A 150 -71.35 -29.46 6.49
C GLN A 150 -70.21 -28.54 6.98
N ALA A 151 -70.36 -27.91 8.15
CA ALA A 151 -69.31 -27.05 8.70
C ALA A 151 -68.00 -27.79 9.04
N LYS A 152 -68.00 -29.11 9.25
CA LYS A 152 -66.76 -29.92 9.30
C LYS A 152 -66.23 -30.26 7.92
N LYS A 153 -67.10 -30.60 6.96
CA LYS A 153 -66.72 -30.84 5.56
C LYS A 153 -66.01 -29.62 4.96
N ASP A 154 -66.61 -28.44 5.12
CA ASP A 154 -66.05 -27.16 4.65
C ASP A 154 -64.66 -26.89 5.25
N LYS A 155 -64.47 -27.21 6.55
CA LYS A 155 -63.16 -27.07 7.22
C LYS A 155 -62.12 -28.06 6.70
N ILE A 156 -62.53 -29.29 6.38
CA ILE A 156 -61.64 -30.33 5.81
C ILE A 156 -61.22 -29.95 4.39
N GLU A 157 -62.17 -29.58 3.53
CA GLU A 157 -61.91 -29.17 2.15
C GLU A 157 -61.09 -27.88 2.09
N SER A 158 -61.40 -26.91 2.96
CA SER A 158 -60.58 -25.71 3.16
C SER A 158 -59.15 -26.08 3.58
N HIS A 159 -58.97 -26.85 4.66
CA HIS A 159 -57.62 -27.23 5.15
C HIS A 159 -56.80 -28.00 4.10
N PHE A 160 -57.44 -28.89 3.33
CA PHE A 160 -56.77 -29.58 2.22
C PHE A 160 -56.34 -28.62 1.11
N LYS A 161 -57.19 -27.64 0.74
CA LYS A 161 -56.80 -26.56 -0.19
C LYS A 161 -55.60 -25.76 0.31
N LEU A 162 -55.55 -25.44 1.61
CA LEU A 162 -54.41 -24.73 2.21
C LEU A 162 -53.11 -25.57 2.15
N ILE A 163 -53.20 -26.90 2.27
CA ILE A 163 -52.07 -27.82 2.08
C ILE A 163 -51.60 -27.84 0.61
N GLN A 164 -52.51 -27.81 -0.36
CA GLN A 164 -52.18 -27.71 -1.78
C GLN A 164 -51.48 -26.37 -2.11
N GLU A 165 -52.07 -25.26 -1.68
CA GLU A 165 -51.51 -23.90 -1.84
C GLU A 165 -50.12 -23.79 -1.21
N SER A 166 -49.94 -24.32 0.01
CA SER A 166 -48.64 -24.35 0.70
C SER A 166 -47.58 -25.14 -0.07
N TYR A 167 -47.97 -26.24 -0.73
CA TYR A 167 -47.06 -27.00 -1.59
C TYR A 167 -46.71 -26.25 -2.88
N GLU A 168 -47.68 -25.61 -3.53
CA GLU A 168 -47.44 -24.80 -4.74
C GLU A 168 -46.54 -23.58 -4.48
N VAL A 169 -46.65 -22.96 -3.31
CA VAL A 169 -45.77 -21.85 -2.90
C VAL A 169 -44.37 -22.34 -2.54
N LEU A 170 -44.25 -23.45 -1.82
CA LEU A 170 -42.95 -23.95 -1.33
C LEU A 170 -42.18 -24.82 -2.35
N MET A 171 -42.82 -25.29 -3.42
CA MET A 171 -42.18 -26.07 -4.48
C MET A 171 -41.66 -25.24 -5.65
N ASP A 172 -42.22 -24.05 -5.89
CA ASP A 172 -41.66 -23.07 -6.84
C ASP A 172 -40.53 -22.27 -6.15
N PRO A 173 -39.26 -22.36 -6.59
CA PRO A 173 -38.15 -21.65 -5.94
C PRO A 173 -38.28 -20.12 -5.95
N THR A 174 -39.12 -19.56 -6.83
CA THR A 174 -39.41 -18.12 -6.92
C THR A 174 -40.44 -17.71 -5.88
N LYS A 175 -41.59 -18.39 -5.86
CA LYS A 175 -42.65 -18.17 -4.85
C LYS A 175 -42.13 -18.44 -3.44
N ARG A 176 -41.30 -19.48 -3.27
CA ARG A 176 -40.68 -19.80 -1.99
C ARG A 176 -39.77 -18.68 -1.49
N ARG A 177 -38.89 -18.11 -2.35
CA ARG A 177 -38.04 -16.97 -1.95
C ARG A 177 -38.86 -15.72 -1.61
N ILE A 178 -39.91 -15.46 -2.39
CA ILE A 178 -40.87 -14.38 -2.16
C ILE A 178 -41.50 -14.53 -0.76
N TYR A 179 -41.99 -15.73 -0.44
CA TYR A 179 -42.60 -16.06 0.86
C TYR A 179 -41.59 -16.05 2.02
N ASP A 180 -40.42 -16.66 1.85
CA ASP A 180 -39.34 -16.66 2.84
C ASP A 180 -38.88 -15.23 3.17
N SER A 181 -38.98 -14.30 2.21
CA SER A 181 -38.63 -12.88 2.39
C SER A 181 -39.66 -12.08 3.21
N THR A 182 -40.92 -12.53 3.28
CA THR A 182 -41.97 -11.95 4.13
C THR A 182 -42.09 -12.65 5.49
N ASP A 183 -41.17 -13.57 5.83
CA ASP A 183 -41.08 -14.12 7.18
C ASP A 183 -40.48 -13.10 8.17
N GLU A 184 -40.86 -13.19 9.44
CA GLU A 184 -40.46 -12.23 10.48
C GLU A 184 -38.92 -12.18 10.62
N PHE A 185 -38.33 -10.99 10.50
CA PHE A 185 -36.88 -10.83 10.50
C PHE A 185 -36.43 -9.62 11.31
N ASP A 186 -35.44 -9.84 12.16
CA ASP A 186 -34.72 -8.80 12.89
C ASP A 186 -33.86 -7.98 11.89
N ASP A 187 -34.38 -6.84 11.48
CA ASP A 187 -33.68 -5.88 10.62
C ASP A 187 -32.72 -4.94 11.40
N GLU A 188 -32.57 -5.08 12.72
CA GLU A 188 -31.68 -4.20 13.50
C GLU A 188 -30.22 -4.33 13.09
N VAL A 189 -29.57 -3.17 13.03
CA VAL A 189 -28.16 -2.99 12.69
C VAL A 189 -27.42 -2.42 13.91
N PRO A 190 -26.48 -3.18 14.51
CA PRO A 190 -25.62 -2.65 15.56
C PRO A 190 -24.79 -1.45 15.09
N LYS A 191 -24.83 -0.36 15.86
CA LYS A 191 -24.16 0.92 15.55
C LYS A 191 -22.86 1.12 16.32
N ASP A 192 -22.76 0.52 17.50
CA ASP A 192 -21.62 0.61 18.39
C ASP A 192 -21.44 -0.70 19.19
N CYS A 193 -20.21 -0.96 19.63
CA CYS A 193 -19.82 -2.04 20.51
C CYS A 193 -18.50 -1.67 21.21
N ALA A 194 -18.24 -2.24 22.38
CA ALA A 194 -16.90 -2.24 22.94
C ALA A 194 -15.98 -3.23 22.17
N PRO A 195 -14.64 -3.02 22.11
CA PRO A 195 -13.75 -3.83 21.29
C PRO A 195 -13.82 -5.35 21.58
N GLN A 196 -13.89 -5.73 22.86
CA GLN A 196 -13.96 -7.14 23.28
C GLN A 196 -15.30 -7.83 22.98
N ASP A 197 -16.34 -7.06 22.63
CA ASP A 197 -17.68 -7.56 22.32
C ASP A 197 -18.00 -7.46 20.82
N PHE A 198 -17.07 -6.95 20.00
CA PHE A 198 -17.21 -6.80 18.56
C PHE A 198 -17.73 -8.06 17.87
N PHE A 199 -17.09 -9.21 18.10
CA PHE A 199 -17.47 -10.49 17.49
C PHE A 199 -18.84 -10.98 17.97
N LYS A 200 -19.19 -10.75 19.25
CA LYS A 200 -20.47 -11.15 19.84
C LYS A 200 -21.64 -10.32 19.32
N VAL A 201 -21.39 -9.05 18.99
CA VAL A 201 -22.41 -8.10 18.52
C VAL A 201 -22.57 -8.17 17.00
N PHE A 202 -21.46 -8.11 16.26
CA PHE A 202 -21.50 -8.08 14.79
C PHE A 202 -21.60 -9.47 14.16
N GLY A 203 -21.01 -10.51 14.75
CA GLY A 203 -21.06 -11.89 14.21
C GLY A 203 -22.49 -12.37 13.95
N PRO A 204 -23.35 -12.45 14.98
CA PRO A 204 -24.75 -12.84 14.82
C PRO A 204 -25.53 -11.91 13.88
N ALA A 205 -25.24 -10.60 13.85
CA ALA A 205 -25.86 -9.68 12.90
C ALA A 205 -25.48 -10.00 11.44
N PHE A 206 -24.23 -10.39 11.17
CA PHE A 206 -23.82 -10.84 9.85
C PHE A 206 -24.40 -12.22 9.50
N GLU A 207 -24.42 -13.18 10.43
CA GLU A 207 -25.06 -14.50 10.25
C GLU A 207 -26.57 -14.36 9.93
N ARG A 208 -27.30 -13.52 10.68
CA ARG A 208 -28.72 -13.24 10.43
C ARG A 208 -28.96 -12.73 9.00
N ASN A 209 -28.07 -11.88 8.48
CA ASN A 209 -28.18 -11.35 7.12
C ASN A 209 -27.58 -12.29 6.05
N ALA A 210 -26.73 -13.24 6.43
CA ALA A 210 -26.09 -14.20 5.53
C ALA A 210 -27.10 -15.12 4.82
N LYS A 211 -28.24 -15.45 5.46
CA LYS A 211 -29.30 -16.27 4.84
C LYS A 211 -29.80 -15.68 3.52
N TRP A 212 -29.79 -14.36 3.38
CA TRP A 212 -30.23 -13.65 2.18
C TRP A 212 -29.18 -13.62 1.06
N SER A 213 -27.99 -14.20 1.23
CA SER A 213 -26.93 -14.09 0.22
C SER A 213 -27.20 -14.93 -1.03
N VAL A 214 -27.03 -14.32 -2.21
CA VAL A 214 -27.04 -15.02 -3.51
C VAL A 214 -25.87 -16.01 -3.64
N ASN A 215 -24.79 -15.85 -2.87
CA ASN A 215 -23.67 -16.78 -2.83
C ASN A 215 -23.77 -17.69 -1.58
N PRO A 216 -23.91 -19.02 -1.74
CA PRO A 216 -23.99 -19.95 -0.61
C PRO A 216 -22.68 -20.08 0.19
N ARG A 217 -21.55 -19.55 -0.33
CA ARG A 217 -20.27 -19.47 0.40
C ARG A 217 -20.09 -18.06 0.95
N VAL A 218 -20.73 -17.79 2.08
CA VAL A 218 -20.53 -16.58 2.88
C VAL A 218 -19.27 -16.76 3.75
N PRO A 219 -18.29 -15.83 3.71
CA PRO A 219 -17.16 -15.85 4.62
C PRO A 219 -17.57 -15.51 6.06
N ASP A 220 -16.97 -16.19 7.02
CA ASP A 220 -17.11 -15.91 8.46
C ASP A 220 -16.28 -14.68 8.89
N LEU A 221 -16.75 -13.98 9.93
CA LEU A 221 -16.10 -12.82 10.55
C LEU A 221 -14.78 -13.21 11.24
N GLY A 222 -14.67 -14.46 11.69
CA GLY A 222 -13.50 -15.04 12.36
C GLY A 222 -13.25 -14.46 13.76
N ASP A 223 -12.00 -14.53 14.21
CA ASP A 223 -11.57 -14.15 15.55
C ASP A 223 -10.56 -12.98 15.54
N GLU A 224 -9.99 -12.62 16.70
CA GLU A 224 -8.99 -11.56 16.81
C GLU A 224 -7.68 -11.90 16.06
N ASN A 225 -7.34 -13.19 15.91
CA ASN A 225 -6.11 -13.65 15.28
C ASN A 225 -6.22 -13.83 13.75
N THR A 226 -7.44 -13.78 13.18
CA THR A 226 -7.69 -13.94 11.73
C THR A 226 -6.75 -13.07 10.88
N PRO A 227 -6.03 -13.65 9.90
CA PRO A 227 -5.09 -12.90 9.08
C PRO A 227 -5.75 -11.73 8.33
N VAL A 228 -5.04 -10.60 8.27
CA VAL A 228 -5.53 -9.35 7.64
C VAL A 228 -6.05 -9.55 6.21
N LYS A 229 -5.47 -10.49 5.45
CA LYS A 229 -5.92 -10.85 4.08
C LYS A 229 -7.33 -11.42 4.05
N ASP A 230 -7.69 -12.20 5.06
CA ASP A 230 -8.98 -12.88 5.18
C ASP A 230 -10.03 -11.89 5.70
N VAL A 231 -9.65 -11.01 6.63
CA VAL A 231 -10.45 -9.85 7.06
C VAL A 231 -10.76 -8.91 5.87
N ASP A 232 -9.76 -8.56 5.05
CA ASP A 232 -9.98 -7.76 3.84
C ASP A 232 -10.88 -8.49 2.83
N SER A 233 -10.78 -9.82 2.73
CA SER A 233 -11.60 -10.64 1.83
C SER A 233 -13.05 -10.75 2.32
N TYR A 234 -13.26 -10.85 3.64
CA TYR A 234 -14.55 -10.77 4.30
C TYR A 234 -15.24 -9.42 4.01
N TYR A 235 -14.58 -8.30 4.29
CA TYR A 235 -15.14 -6.98 4.01
C TYR A 235 -15.38 -6.75 2.51
N LYS A 236 -14.49 -7.25 1.64
CA LYS A 236 -14.69 -7.22 0.18
C LYS A 236 -15.92 -8.02 -0.27
N PHE A 237 -16.20 -9.16 0.34
CA PHE A 237 -17.44 -9.91 0.08
C PHE A 237 -18.66 -9.09 0.52
N TRP A 238 -18.64 -8.54 1.73
CA TRP A 238 -19.80 -7.83 2.30
C TRP A 238 -20.08 -6.47 1.64
N TYR A 239 -19.07 -5.71 1.21
CA TYR A 239 -19.27 -4.53 0.36
C TYR A 239 -19.78 -4.89 -1.05
N ALA A 240 -19.54 -6.12 -1.51
CA ALA A 240 -20.06 -6.66 -2.77
C ALA A 240 -21.35 -7.50 -2.59
N PHE A 241 -21.97 -7.48 -1.40
CA PHE A 241 -23.08 -8.35 -1.05
C PHE A 241 -24.26 -8.20 -2.02
N LYS A 242 -24.84 -9.34 -2.40
CA LYS A 242 -26.03 -9.44 -3.23
C LYS A 242 -27.09 -10.21 -2.44
N SER A 243 -28.17 -9.52 -2.08
CA SER A 243 -29.34 -10.13 -1.47
C SER A 243 -30.22 -10.81 -2.52
N TRP A 244 -30.85 -11.93 -2.18
CA TRP A 244 -32.02 -12.47 -2.89
C TRP A 244 -33.35 -12.10 -2.24
N ARG A 245 -33.33 -11.43 -1.07
CA ARG A 245 -34.54 -11.01 -0.34
C ARG A 245 -35.38 -10.07 -1.21
N GLU A 246 -36.67 -10.37 -1.30
CA GLU A 246 -37.66 -9.59 -2.03
C GLU A 246 -38.62 -8.85 -1.09
N PHE A 247 -39.34 -7.87 -1.64
CA PHE A 247 -40.23 -6.98 -0.86
C PHE A 247 -41.63 -6.89 -1.48
N PRO A 248 -42.42 -7.99 -1.53
CA PRO A 248 -43.74 -8.00 -2.17
C PRO A 248 -44.78 -7.16 -1.42
N GLU A 249 -44.58 -6.94 -0.11
CA GLU A 249 -45.51 -6.16 0.73
C GLU A 249 -45.56 -4.67 0.36
N GLU A 250 -44.58 -4.20 -0.42
CA GLU A 250 -44.49 -2.83 -0.99
C GLU A 250 -45.27 -2.69 -2.31
N GLU A 251 -45.84 -3.78 -2.84
CA GLU A 251 -46.70 -3.77 -4.03
C GLU A 251 -48.14 -3.38 -3.65
N GLU A 252 -48.33 -2.08 -3.40
CA GLU A 252 -49.60 -1.50 -2.94
C GLU A 252 -50.74 -1.60 -3.97
N HIS A 253 -50.43 -1.65 -5.27
CA HIS A 253 -51.43 -1.66 -6.33
C HIS A 253 -51.74 -3.08 -6.82
N ASP A 254 -53.01 -3.48 -6.71
CA ASP A 254 -53.51 -4.74 -7.27
C ASP A 254 -53.68 -4.63 -8.79
N LEU A 255 -53.00 -5.52 -9.53
CA LEU A 255 -53.04 -5.52 -10.99
C LEU A 255 -54.32 -6.12 -11.58
N GLU A 256 -55.19 -6.73 -10.77
CA GLU A 256 -56.52 -7.21 -11.19
C GLU A 256 -57.59 -6.12 -11.10
N GLN A 257 -57.35 -5.05 -10.33
CA GLN A 257 -58.26 -3.89 -10.18
C GLN A 257 -58.14 -2.85 -11.31
N ALA A 258 -57.36 -3.13 -12.35
CA ALA A 258 -57.14 -2.20 -13.47
C ALA A 258 -58.35 -2.17 -14.43
N GLU A 259 -59.02 -1.03 -14.54
CA GLU A 259 -60.07 -0.79 -15.54
C GLU A 259 -59.46 -0.65 -16.95
N SER A 260 -58.20 -0.20 -17.05
CA SER A 260 -57.51 0.05 -18.33
C SER A 260 -56.13 -0.61 -18.42
N ARG A 261 -55.74 -0.97 -19.66
CA ARG A 261 -54.37 -1.41 -19.99
C ARG A 261 -53.31 -0.35 -19.66
N GLU A 262 -53.65 0.92 -19.73
CA GLU A 262 -52.73 2.02 -19.43
C GLU A 262 -52.54 2.22 -17.93
N GLU A 263 -53.63 2.04 -17.17
CA GLU A 263 -53.65 2.02 -15.72
C GLU A 263 -52.89 0.81 -15.16
N LYS A 264 -53.13 -0.42 -15.69
CA LYS A 264 -52.35 -1.61 -15.32
C LYS A 264 -50.86 -1.37 -15.50
N ARG A 265 -50.45 -0.77 -16.63
CA ARG A 265 -49.06 -0.36 -16.92
C ARG A 265 -48.55 0.75 -16.01
N TRP A 266 -49.41 1.58 -15.43
CA TRP A 266 -49.04 2.58 -14.43
C TRP A 266 -48.82 1.93 -13.06
N MET A 267 -49.74 1.05 -12.63
CA MET A 267 -49.62 0.27 -11.39
C MET A 267 -48.40 -0.67 -11.40
N GLU A 268 -48.16 -1.39 -12.50
CA GLU A 268 -46.93 -2.18 -12.72
C GLU A 268 -45.66 -1.34 -12.53
N ARG A 269 -45.64 -0.10 -13.03
CA ARG A 269 -44.48 0.81 -12.90
C ARG A 269 -44.32 1.33 -11.47
N GLU A 270 -45.42 1.61 -10.77
CA GLU A 270 -45.36 2.15 -9.41
C GLU A 270 -45.03 1.07 -8.37
N ASN A 271 -45.56 -0.15 -8.51
CA ASN A 271 -45.09 -1.33 -7.75
C ASN A 271 -43.61 -1.62 -8.02
N ALA A 272 -43.18 -1.57 -9.30
CA ALA A 272 -41.76 -1.69 -9.64
C ALA A 272 -40.89 -0.56 -9.04
N ARG A 273 -41.45 0.64 -8.83
CA ARG A 273 -40.77 1.78 -8.18
C ARG A 273 -40.64 1.57 -6.67
N LYS A 274 -41.70 1.10 -6.01
CA LYS A 274 -41.74 0.80 -4.56
C LYS A 274 -40.81 -0.36 -4.21
N THR A 275 -40.90 -1.49 -4.90
CA THR A 275 -40.00 -2.64 -4.72
C THR A 275 -38.53 -2.29 -5.00
N GLN A 276 -38.22 -1.47 -6.02
CA GLN A 276 -36.85 -0.98 -6.26
C GLN A 276 -36.36 -0.03 -5.15
N LYS A 277 -37.23 0.79 -4.57
CA LYS A 277 -36.92 1.64 -3.40
C LYS A 277 -36.59 0.76 -2.19
N ALA A 278 -37.42 -0.22 -1.86
CA ALA A 278 -37.20 -1.14 -0.74
C ALA A 278 -35.89 -1.94 -0.90
N ARG A 279 -35.64 -2.55 -2.08
CA ARG A 279 -34.35 -3.22 -2.40
C ARG A 279 -33.13 -2.29 -2.25
N LYS A 280 -33.28 -0.99 -2.53
CA LYS A 280 -32.22 0.02 -2.37
C LYS A 280 -32.01 0.40 -0.90
N GLU A 281 -33.08 0.50 -0.13
CA GLU A 281 -33.05 0.81 1.31
C GLU A 281 -32.48 -0.36 2.12
N GLU A 282 -32.86 -1.60 1.80
CA GLU A 282 -32.21 -2.83 2.30
C GLU A 282 -30.71 -2.84 1.99
N ARG A 283 -30.32 -2.52 0.73
CA ARG A 283 -28.90 -2.41 0.40
C ARG A 283 -28.19 -1.34 1.22
N ALA A 284 -28.83 -0.19 1.49
CA ALA A 284 -28.26 0.85 2.34
C ALA A 284 -28.13 0.42 3.81
N ARG A 285 -29.10 -0.36 4.32
CA ARG A 285 -29.06 -0.97 5.66
C ARG A 285 -27.88 -1.95 5.79
N ILE A 286 -27.71 -2.87 4.83
CA ILE A 286 -26.56 -3.78 4.79
C ILE A 286 -25.23 -3.02 4.68
N MET A 287 -25.10 -2.03 3.79
CA MET A 287 -23.86 -1.22 3.72
C MET A 287 -23.56 -0.50 5.06
N SER A 288 -24.59 -0.02 5.76
CA SER A 288 -24.44 0.62 7.08
C SER A 288 -23.91 -0.37 8.12
N LEU A 289 -24.41 -1.62 8.15
CA LEU A 289 -23.87 -2.69 9.00
C LEU A 289 -22.38 -2.94 8.72
N VAL A 290 -21.99 -3.00 7.44
CA VAL A 290 -20.59 -3.20 7.04
C VAL A 290 -19.72 -2.02 7.45
N ASP A 291 -20.17 -0.78 7.26
CA ASP A 291 -19.43 0.43 7.62
C ASP A 291 -19.25 0.61 9.13
N TYR A 292 -20.29 0.31 9.93
CA TYR A 292 -20.17 0.33 11.40
C TYR A 292 -19.20 -0.76 11.88
N ALA A 293 -19.30 -1.98 11.33
CA ALA A 293 -18.35 -3.05 11.64
C ALA A 293 -16.91 -2.67 11.26
N TYR A 294 -16.67 -2.19 10.03
CA TYR A 294 -15.33 -1.80 9.54
C TYR A 294 -14.72 -0.59 10.29
N LYS A 295 -15.57 0.19 10.97
CA LYS A 295 -15.14 1.26 11.88
C LYS A 295 -14.80 0.74 13.29
N LYS A 296 -15.42 -0.37 13.73
CA LYS A 296 -15.31 -0.91 15.10
C LYS A 296 -14.40 -2.14 15.25
N ASP A 297 -14.10 -2.85 14.16
CA ASP A 297 -13.23 -4.04 14.15
C ASP A 297 -11.84 -3.71 14.73
N PRO A 298 -11.42 -4.36 15.84
CA PRO A 298 -10.13 -4.11 16.50
C PRO A 298 -8.92 -4.35 15.58
N ARG A 299 -9.00 -5.35 14.69
CA ARG A 299 -7.93 -5.73 13.73
C ARG A 299 -7.73 -4.60 12.72
N ILE A 300 -8.84 -4.02 12.25
CA ILE A 300 -8.84 -2.88 11.34
C ILE A 300 -8.38 -1.58 12.02
N GLN A 301 -8.74 -1.34 13.28
CA GLN A 301 -8.26 -0.19 14.05
C GLN A 301 -6.74 -0.29 14.27
N LYS A 302 -6.25 -1.42 14.80
CA LYS A 302 -4.82 -1.71 14.98
C LYS A 302 -4.01 -1.48 13.70
N ARG A 303 -4.49 -1.97 12.55
CA ARG A 303 -3.87 -1.72 11.23
C ARG A 303 -3.78 -0.22 10.91
N LYS A 304 -4.86 0.55 11.13
CA LYS A 304 -4.89 2.00 10.86
C LYS A 304 -3.96 2.77 11.79
N ASP A 305 -3.80 2.33 13.04
CA ASP A 305 -2.92 2.98 14.01
C ASP A 305 -1.44 2.61 13.81
N ASP A 306 -1.14 1.37 13.41
CA ASP A 306 0.19 0.96 12.93
C ASP A 306 0.63 1.76 11.69
N GLU A 307 -0.28 2.02 10.74
CA GLU A 307 0.03 2.85 9.56
C GLU A 307 0.31 4.30 9.96
N LYS A 308 -0.53 4.90 10.83
CA LYS A 308 -0.28 6.25 11.38
C LYS A 308 1.05 6.31 12.10
N ALA A 309 1.38 5.33 12.94
CA ALA A 309 2.62 5.27 13.70
C ALA A 309 3.84 5.20 12.76
N LYS A 310 3.86 4.28 11.79
CA LYS A 310 4.94 4.17 10.78
C LYS A 310 5.09 5.46 9.95
N LYS A 311 3.97 6.08 9.59
CA LYS A 311 3.93 7.35 8.83
C LYS A 311 4.41 8.54 9.66
N GLN A 312 4.17 8.54 10.96
CA GLN A 312 4.65 9.55 11.89
C GLN A 312 6.15 9.36 12.17
N GLN A 313 6.58 8.15 12.52
CA GLN A 313 8.00 7.76 12.62
C GLN A 313 8.80 8.16 11.38
N LYS A 314 8.25 7.99 10.16
CA LYS A 314 8.91 8.42 8.92
C LYS A 314 9.03 9.95 8.76
N LYS A 315 8.09 10.74 9.30
CA LYS A 315 8.26 12.20 9.38
C LYS A 315 9.32 12.56 10.41
N ASP A 316 9.23 11.99 11.60
CA ASP A 316 10.07 12.35 12.73
C ASP A 316 11.54 11.96 12.47
N ALA A 317 11.77 10.80 11.85
CA ALA A 317 13.08 10.41 11.35
C ALA A 317 13.62 11.37 10.26
N LYS A 318 12.75 11.90 9.37
CA LYS A 318 13.17 12.93 8.41
C LYS A 318 13.53 14.25 9.11
N VAL A 319 12.74 14.68 10.09
CA VAL A 319 13.02 15.90 10.86
C VAL A 319 14.30 15.75 11.68
N GLN A 320 14.53 14.58 12.31
CA GLN A 320 15.77 14.28 13.03
C GLN A 320 16.98 14.22 12.08
N ALA A 321 16.87 13.59 10.90
CA ALA A 321 17.94 13.56 9.91
C ALA A 321 18.27 14.97 9.38
N GLN A 322 17.26 15.80 9.12
CA GLN A 322 17.45 17.18 8.70
C GLN A 322 18.12 18.02 9.80
N LYS A 323 17.67 17.89 11.06
CA LYS A 323 18.30 18.57 12.21
C LYS A 323 19.76 18.16 12.40
N LYS A 324 20.08 16.87 12.28
CA LYS A 324 21.46 16.37 12.37
C LYS A 324 22.36 16.95 11.27
N LEU A 325 21.87 17.02 10.03
CA LEU A 325 22.61 17.67 8.93
C LEU A 325 22.79 19.19 9.15
N GLU A 326 21.81 19.86 9.76
CA GLU A 326 21.88 21.29 10.09
C GLU A 326 22.86 21.55 11.24
N GLU A 327 22.86 20.70 12.26
CA GLU A 327 23.79 20.70 13.41
C GLU A 327 25.23 20.37 12.99
N GLU A 328 25.42 19.36 12.14
CA GLU A 328 26.71 18.97 11.55
C GLU A 328 27.28 20.08 10.63
N ALA A 329 26.43 20.69 9.79
CA ALA A 329 26.84 21.82 8.96
C ALA A 329 27.18 23.07 9.80
N ALA A 330 26.43 23.35 10.87
CA ALA A 330 26.74 24.44 11.80
C ALA A 330 28.08 24.22 12.51
N ALA A 331 28.34 23.00 13.00
CA ALA A 331 29.60 22.63 13.63
C ALA A 331 30.79 22.75 12.65
N ALA A 332 30.63 22.30 11.40
CA ALA A 332 31.66 22.44 10.37
C ALA A 332 31.98 23.91 10.04
N ILE A 333 30.96 24.77 9.98
CA ILE A 333 31.13 26.23 9.78
C ILE A 333 31.81 26.88 10.99
N GLU A 334 31.56 26.41 12.21
CA GLU A 334 32.23 26.91 13.41
C GLU A 334 33.70 26.46 13.48
N GLU A 335 34.00 25.21 13.12
CA GLU A 335 35.37 24.70 13.06
C GLU A 335 36.19 25.43 11.97
N GLU A 336 35.61 25.66 10.78
CA GLU A 336 36.28 26.41 9.72
C GLU A 336 36.60 27.86 10.15
N LYS A 337 35.68 28.51 10.88
CA LYS A 337 35.91 29.83 11.47
C LYS A 337 37.05 29.81 12.48
N ARG A 338 37.07 28.83 13.41
CA ARG A 338 38.15 28.68 14.39
C ARG A 338 39.52 28.50 13.71
N ARG A 339 39.62 27.60 12.74
CA ARG A 339 40.84 27.37 11.96
C ARG A 339 41.35 28.64 11.29
N LYS A 340 40.46 29.42 10.64
CA LYS A 340 40.81 30.70 10.01
C LYS A 340 41.22 31.78 11.02
N GLU A 341 40.63 31.80 12.22
CA GLU A 341 41.01 32.73 13.28
C GLU A 341 42.39 32.38 13.90
N GLU A 342 42.67 31.09 14.07
CA GLU A 342 43.98 30.58 14.52
C GLU A 342 45.08 30.84 13.49
N GLU A 343 44.81 30.56 12.20
CA GLU A 343 45.72 30.89 11.09
C GLU A 343 45.99 32.40 10.99
N ALA A 344 44.95 33.23 11.11
CA ALA A 344 45.10 34.69 11.09
C ALA A 344 45.92 35.23 12.29
N LYS A 345 45.80 34.62 13.47
CA LYS A 345 46.63 34.96 14.64
C LYS A 345 48.09 34.60 14.40
N LEU A 346 48.38 33.39 13.92
CA LEU A 346 49.74 32.95 13.60
C LEU A 346 50.38 33.81 12.50
N ALA A 347 49.63 34.14 11.44
CA ALA A 347 50.08 35.04 10.38
C ALA A 347 50.36 36.47 10.91
N ALA A 348 49.52 36.98 11.82
CA ALA A 348 49.73 38.29 12.44
C ALA A 348 50.97 38.30 13.36
N GLU A 349 51.22 37.24 14.12
CA GLU A 349 52.43 37.10 14.95
C GLU A 349 53.70 36.99 14.09
N ALA A 350 53.69 36.15 13.06
CA ALA A 350 54.79 36.05 12.10
C ALA A 350 55.09 37.39 11.41
N ALA A 351 54.04 38.15 11.03
CA ALA A 351 54.20 39.48 10.47
C ALA A 351 54.76 40.51 11.48
N GLN A 352 54.43 40.40 12.78
CA GLN A 352 55.08 41.22 13.82
C GLN A 352 56.55 40.85 14.01
N MET A 353 56.88 39.55 14.00
CA MET A 353 58.26 39.08 14.12
C MET A 353 59.12 39.53 12.93
N LEU A 354 58.62 39.42 11.69
CA LEU A 354 59.30 39.93 10.48
C LEU A 354 59.45 41.47 10.47
N LYS A 355 58.55 42.22 11.11
CA LYS A 355 58.76 43.66 11.33
C LYS A 355 59.88 43.91 12.35
N ARG A 356 59.90 43.15 13.46
CA ARG A 356 60.93 43.23 14.49
C ARG A 356 62.33 42.85 13.99
N THR A 357 62.48 41.86 13.10
CA THR A 357 63.79 41.54 12.48
C THR A 357 64.22 42.64 11.53
N LYS A 358 63.35 43.07 10.60
CA LYS A 358 63.65 44.15 9.64
C LYS A 358 63.97 45.48 10.31
N GLU A 359 63.43 45.76 11.49
CA GLU A 359 63.86 46.89 12.32
C GLU A 359 65.24 46.69 12.95
N LYS A 360 65.56 45.51 13.47
CA LYS A 360 66.90 45.18 14.01
C LYS A 360 67.96 45.28 12.91
N GLU A 361 67.70 44.69 11.74
CA GLU A 361 68.54 44.77 10.53
C GLU A 361 68.78 46.22 10.12
N LYS A 362 67.71 47.04 9.99
CA LYS A 362 67.84 48.48 9.68
C LYS A 362 68.59 49.26 10.76
N LYS A 363 68.50 48.88 12.03
CA LYS A 363 69.26 49.47 13.15
C LYS A 363 70.75 49.08 13.08
N LEU A 364 71.09 47.85 12.71
CA LEU A 364 72.47 47.39 12.47
C LEU A 364 73.08 48.06 11.23
N LEU A 365 72.37 48.07 10.10
CA LEU A 365 72.79 48.72 8.86
C LEU A 365 73.07 50.23 9.05
N ARG A 366 72.29 50.91 9.90
CA ARG A 366 72.56 52.31 10.29
C ARG A 366 73.82 52.45 11.16
N LYS A 367 74.13 51.48 12.04
CA LYS A 367 75.36 51.47 12.84
C LYS A 367 76.59 51.33 11.96
N GLU A 368 76.65 50.31 11.09
CA GLU A 368 77.85 50.10 10.25
C GLU A 368 78.04 51.22 9.23
N ARG A 369 76.97 51.80 8.64
CA ARG A 369 77.08 53.03 7.82
C ARG A 369 77.64 54.21 8.63
N SER A 370 77.29 54.35 9.90
CA SER A 370 77.86 55.38 10.76
C SER A 370 79.34 55.11 11.09
N ARG A 371 79.69 53.85 11.36
CA ARG A 371 81.07 53.41 11.64
C ARG A 371 81.99 53.63 10.45
N LEU A 372 81.54 53.30 9.23
CA LEU A 372 82.30 53.55 8.00
C LEU A 372 82.59 55.04 7.80
N ARG A 373 81.59 55.90 7.98
CA ARG A 373 81.78 57.36 7.93
C ARG A 373 82.81 57.83 8.96
N THR A 374 82.70 57.41 10.22
CA THR A 374 83.65 57.76 11.28
C THR A 374 85.08 57.32 10.94
N LEU A 375 85.28 56.08 10.47
CA LEU A 375 86.59 55.56 10.09
C LEU A 375 87.15 56.20 8.80
N SER A 376 86.29 56.68 7.90
CA SER A 376 86.69 57.38 6.67
C SER A 376 87.05 58.86 6.87
N ALA A 377 86.55 59.51 7.93
CA ALA A 377 86.70 60.95 8.14
C ALA A 377 88.16 61.45 8.13
N PRO A 378 89.16 60.72 8.69
CA PRO A 378 90.57 61.11 8.57
C PRO A 378 91.09 61.08 7.12
N VAL A 379 90.62 60.13 6.30
CA VAL A 379 90.99 60.01 4.87
C VAL A 379 90.46 61.20 4.06
N LEU A 380 89.21 61.57 4.29
CA LEU A 380 88.54 62.71 3.64
C LEU A 380 89.19 64.04 4.03
N SER A 381 89.46 64.25 5.32
CA SER A 381 90.11 65.48 5.81
C SER A 381 91.53 65.67 5.25
N GLN A 382 92.27 64.57 5.03
CA GLN A 382 93.61 64.55 4.44
C GLN A 382 93.61 64.46 2.91
N ARG A 383 92.44 64.43 2.24
CA ARG A 383 92.25 64.34 0.78
C ARG A 383 93.02 63.19 0.10
N LEU A 384 93.22 62.07 0.79
CA LEU A 384 94.08 60.99 0.29
C LEU A 384 93.43 60.23 -0.89
N LEU A 385 94.27 59.87 -1.89
CA LEU A 385 93.90 59.09 -3.09
C LEU A 385 92.70 59.64 -3.90
N SER A 386 92.40 60.94 -3.78
CA SER A 386 91.27 61.62 -4.45
C SER A 386 89.90 61.05 -4.08
N ILE A 387 89.75 60.48 -2.88
CA ILE A 387 88.47 59.93 -2.38
C ILE A 387 87.54 61.09 -2.01
N SER A 388 86.37 61.17 -2.66
CA SER A 388 85.34 62.18 -2.38
C SER A 388 84.39 61.74 -1.26
N VAL A 389 83.63 62.71 -0.72
CA VAL A 389 82.54 62.41 0.23
C VAL A 389 81.44 61.57 -0.42
N GLU A 390 81.16 61.82 -1.71
CA GLU A 390 80.18 61.08 -2.50
C GLU A 390 80.54 59.60 -2.57
N TYR A 391 81.81 59.27 -2.88
CA TYR A 391 82.29 57.88 -2.93
C TYR A 391 82.10 57.12 -1.60
N VAL A 392 82.20 57.80 -0.46
CA VAL A 392 81.93 57.19 0.87
C VAL A 392 80.42 56.98 1.10
N GLU A 393 79.57 57.88 0.60
CA GLU A 393 78.12 57.70 0.63
C GLU A 393 77.63 56.64 -0.37
N ASP A 394 78.28 56.49 -1.53
CA ASP A 394 78.04 55.42 -2.49
C ASP A 394 78.41 54.06 -1.89
N LEU A 395 79.57 53.93 -1.23
CA LEU A 395 79.90 52.72 -0.45
C LEU A 395 78.93 52.48 0.71
N CYS A 396 78.53 53.54 1.43
CA CYS A 396 77.51 53.40 2.46
C CYS A 396 76.18 52.88 1.90
N THR A 397 75.74 53.36 0.73
CA THR A 397 74.42 53.03 0.17
C THR A 397 74.39 51.69 -0.55
N SER A 398 75.44 51.32 -1.26
CA SER A 398 75.56 50.09 -2.05
C SER A 398 75.86 48.83 -1.22
N LEU A 399 76.75 48.92 -0.23
CA LEU A 399 77.18 47.75 0.53
C LEU A 399 76.14 47.29 1.56
N ASN A 400 76.07 45.96 1.75
CA ASN A 400 75.21 45.29 2.72
C ASN A 400 75.80 45.33 4.15
N THR A 401 75.08 44.79 5.14
CA THR A 401 75.50 44.86 6.56
C THR A 401 76.81 44.14 6.87
N GLU A 402 77.07 43.03 6.20
CA GLU A 402 78.25 42.19 6.41
C GLU A 402 79.45 42.71 5.62
N GLU A 403 79.22 43.23 4.41
CA GLU A 403 80.22 43.94 3.59
C GLU A 403 80.69 45.23 4.26
N LEU A 404 79.75 46.06 4.77
CA LEU A 404 80.08 47.27 5.51
C LEU A 404 80.89 46.95 6.78
N ARG A 405 80.48 45.90 7.51
CA ARG A 405 81.19 45.45 8.72
C ARG A 405 82.60 44.94 8.38
N SER A 406 82.73 44.07 7.38
CA SER A 406 84.02 43.61 6.84
C SER A 406 84.92 44.77 6.46
N LEU A 407 84.39 45.78 5.76
CA LEU A 407 85.15 46.97 5.37
C LEU A 407 85.58 47.81 6.59
N CYS A 408 84.69 48.02 7.57
CA CYS A 408 85.04 48.69 8.83
C CYS A 408 86.10 47.93 9.62
N ASP A 409 85.94 46.62 9.82
CA ASP A 409 86.89 45.75 10.54
C ASP A 409 88.26 45.74 9.83
N LYS A 410 88.27 45.71 8.48
CA LYS A 410 89.47 45.84 7.64
C LYS A 410 90.11 47.24 7.70
N MET A 411 89.40 48.28 8.15
CA MET A 411 89.87 49.67 8.26
C MET A 411 90.34 50.06 9.66
N GLU A 412 89.76 49.47 10.71
CA GLU A 412 89.89 49.92 12.11
C GLU A 412 91.34 49.99 12.63
N ASN A 413 92.21 49.10 12.14
CA ASN A 413 93.64 49.02 12.49
C ASN A 413 94.58 49.61 11.42
N LYS A 414 94.12 50.56 10.58
CA LYS A 414 94.91 51.15 9.49
C LYS A 414 94.86 52.68 9.50
N HIS A 415 95.96 53.32 9.10
CA HIS A 415 96.10 54.78 9.10
C HIS A 415 96.73 55.31 7.80
N GLY A 416 96.51 56.60 7.49
CA GLY A 416 97.09 57.29 6.34
C GLY A 416 96.84 56.59 5.00
N LEU A 417 97.87 56.48 4.15
CA LEU A 417 97.78 55.83 2.84
C LEU A 417 97.30 54.37 2.90
N LYS A 418 97.59 53.63 3.97
CA LYS A 418 97.14 52.24 4.13
C LYS A 418 95.63 52.15 4.37
N LEU A 419 95.06 53.12 5.09
CA LEU A 419 93.61 53.26 5.28
C LEU A 419 92.92 53.67 3.97
N ALA A 420 93.48 54.65 3.27
CA ALA A 420 92.96 55.14 2.00
C ALA A 420 92.94 54.06 0.90
N LYS A 421 93.99 53.22 0.79
CA LYS A 421 94.03 52.09 -0.16
C LYS A 421 92.90 51.10 0.08
N VAL A 422 92.63 50.73 1.33
CA VAL A 422 91.56 49.78 1.67
C VAL A 422 90.16 50.35 1.40
N LEU A 423 89.95 51.64 1.66
CA LEU A 423 88.70 52.32 1.30
C LEU A 423 88.50 52.41 -0.23
N LYS A 424 89.59 52.52 -1.01
CA LYS A 424 89.54 52.68 -2.48
C LYS A 424 89.47 51.36 -3.26
N ASN A 425 90.10 50.29 -2.79
CA ASN A 425 90.03 48.98 -3.45
C ASN A 425 88.73 48.21 -3.11
N GLY A 426 88.00 48.66 -2.08
CA GLY A 426 86.76 48.01 -1.64
C GLY A 426 87.02 46.63 -1.05
N ASN A 427 86.08 45.70 -1.23
CA ASN A 427 86.19 44.35 -0.69
C ASN A 427 87.04 43.40 -1.57
N ASN A 428 87.53 43.87 -2.72
CA ASN A 428 88.34 43.10 -3.66
C ASN A 428 89.83 43.25 -3.32
N SER A 429 90.45 42.17 -2.82
CA SER A 429 91.87 41.96 -3.07
C SER A 429 92.02 41.16 -4.36
N VAL A 430 92.84 41.67 -5.27
CA VAL A 430 93.63 40.83 -6.16
C VAL A 430 94.97 40.76 -5.46
N ASP A 431 95.25 39.62 -4.85
CA ASP A 431 96.54 39.33 -4.24
C ASP A 431 97.40 38.69 -5.35
N ASP A 432 98.50 39.36 -5.71
CA ASP A 432 99.38 39.03 -6.83
C ASP A 432 100.83 39.03 -6.33
N GLU A 433 101.37 37.83 -6.13
CA GLU A 433 102.80 37.49 -6.13
C GLU A 433 102.90 35.97 -6.36
N THR A 434 103.97 35.51 -6.99
CA THR A 434 103.95 34.34 -7.90
C THR A 434 104.73 33.11 -7.38
N ASP A 435 104.93 32.15 -8.29
CA ASP A 435 105.91 31.05 -8.29
C ASP A 435 105.46 29.74 -7.59
N ASP A 436 105.87 28.56 -8.06
CA ASP A 436 106.04 28.03 -9.43
C ASP A 436 106.13 26.48 -9.34
N GLU A 437 106.00 25.77 -10.47
CA GLU A 437 106.49 24.38 -10.68
C GLU A 437 105.91 23.24 -9.79
N THR A 438 105.95 21.95 -10.14
CA THR A 438 105.88 21.25 -11.44
C THR A 438 105.18 19.88 -11.24
N GLU A 439 104.89 19.19 -12.35
CA GLU A 439 104.77 17.73 -12.58
C GLU A 439 104.85 16.70 -11.42
N SER A 440 104.24 15.50 -11.49
CA SER A 440 103.18 14.91 -12.34
C SER A 440 102.89 13.46 -11.86
N LYS A 441 101.83 12.81 -12.39
CA LYS A 441 101.65 11.33 -12.49
C LYS A 441 101.43 10.54 -11.18
N ASP A 442 100.77 9.38 -11.18
CA ASP A 442 99.90 8.68 -12.16
C ASP A 442 98.88 7.82 -11.38
N GLU A 443 97.71 7.55 -12.00
CA GLU A 443 96.82 6.35 -11.94
C GLU A 443 96.51 5.62 -10.58
N GLU A 444 95.40 4.89 -10.39
CA GLU A 444 94.43 4.28 -11.33
C GLU A 444 92.97 4.32 -10.79
N ALA A 445 92.05 3.70 -11.54
CA ALA A 445 90.60 3.82 -11.52
C ALA A 445 89.88 2.92 -10.46
N THR A 446 88.58 2.56 -10.50
CA THR A 446 87.58 2.54 -11.59
C THR A 446 86.10 2.48 -11.10
N THR A 447 85.22 3.33 -11.67
CA THR A 447 83.79 3.06 -12.01
C THR A 447 82.78 2.70 -10.89
N LYS A 448 81.43 2.71 -11.07
CA LYS A 448 80.52 2.80 -12.26
C LYS A 448 79.26 3.63 -11.85
N GLU A 449 78.77 4.62 -12.62
CA GLU A 449 77.76 4.56 -13.74
C GLU A 449 76.37 4.06 -13.29
N GLU A 450 75.20 4.53 -13.77
CA GLU A 450 74.78 5.34 -14.95
C GLU A 450 73.50 6.16 -14.56
N GLU A 451 73.29 7.43 -14.96
CA GLU A 451 72.50 7.96 -16.12
C GLU A 451 70.95 7.74 -16.05
N VAL A 452 70.01 8.39 -16.79
CA VAL A 452 69.88 9.38 -17.91
C VAL A 452 68.42 9.94 -17.82
N VAL A 453 67.86 11.05 -18.36
CA VAL A 453 68.16 12.40 -18.93
C VAL A 453 66.77 13.14 -18.87
N VAL A 454 66.47 14.46 -18.70
CA VAL A 454 67.09 15.80 -18.88
C VAL A 454 66.45 16.65 -20.03
N GLN A 455 65.72 17.72 -19.66
CA GLN A 455 65.46 18.98 -20.43
C GLN A 455 64.54 18.91 -21.70
N VAL A 456 64.02 19.98 -22.35
CA VAL A 456 63.92 21.47 -22.19
C VAL A 456 62.66 21.95 -22.98
N ALA A 457 61.74 22.83 -22.52
CA ALA A 457 61.70 24.31 -22.32
C ALA A 457 61.39 25.20 -23.59
N ALA A 458 61.04 26.49 -23.36
CA ALA A 458 60.46 27.53 -24.28
C ALA A 458 58.90 27.52 -24.39
N LYS A 459 58.11 28.60 -24.16
CA LYS A 459 58.04 30.00 -24.68
C LYS A 459 57.41 30.08 -26.10
N GLN A 460 56.50 31.01 -26.48
CA GLN A 460 55.98 32.26 -25.86
C GLN A 460 54.69 32.76 -26.59
N ASN A 461 53.82 33.56 -25.91
CA ASN A 461 52.73 34.42 -26.47
C ASN A 461 51.57 33.70 -27.25
N GLY A 462 50.37 34.29 -27.49
CA GLY A 462 49.74 35.52 -26.97
C GLY A 462 48.54 36.02 -27.83
N HIS A 463 47.63 36.81 -27.24
CA HIS A 463 46.48 37.53 -27.86
C HIS A 463 45.14 36.76 -28.09
N VAL A 464 44.09 37.45 -28.59
CA VAL A 464 42.67 37.28 -28.20
C VAL A 464 41.68 37.32 -29.41
N GLU A 465 40.40 37.04 -29.13
CA GLU A 465 39.16 37.30 -29.89
C GLU A 465 38.47 36.11 -30.60
N ALA A 466 37.31 36.37 -31.22
CA ALA A 466 36.10 35.57 -31.03
C ALA A 466 35.31 35.22 -32.32
N ASN A 467 34.09 34.67 -32.13
CA ASN A 467 33.23 33.96 -33.09
C ASN A 467 33.76 32.55 -33.45
N GLY A 468 32.92 31.57 -33.81
CA GLY A 468 31.45 31.55 -33.83
C GLY A 468 30.89 30.61 -34.92
N VAL A 469 29.57 30.44 -34.93
CA VAL A 469 28.76 29.73 -35.96
C VAL A 469 28.77 28.19 -35.91
N SER A 470 27.59 27.64 -36.20
CA SER A 470 27.21 26.22 -36.35
C SER A 470 27.84 25.56 -37.60
N THR A 471 27.50 24.33 -38.01
CA THR A 471 26.26 24.02 -38.79
C THR A 471 26.08 22.50 -38.98
N LEU A 472 24.85 22.08 -39.29
CA LEU A 472 24.41 20.70 -39.60
C LEU A 472 24.80 20.25 -41.04
N ASN A 473 24.25 19.09 -41.46
CA ASN A 473 24.00 18.61 -42.84
C ASN A 473 25.12 17.77 -43.53
N LYS A 474 24.84 16.81 -44.44
CA LYS A 474 23.54 16.28 -44.98
C LYS A 474 23.65 14.89 -45.69
N GLU A 475 22.50 14.19 -45.72
CA GLU A 475 21.88 13.39 -46.82
C GLU A 475 22.59 12.32 -47.68
N ASN A 476 21.80 11.27 -47.98
CA ASN A 476 21.48 10.75 -49.33
C ASN A 476 20.27 9.78 -49.24
N LYS A 477 19.35 9.63 -50.21
CA LYS A 477 19.13 10.39 -51.46
C LYS A 477 17.67 10.28 -51.99
N ASN A 478 17.32 11.25 -52.82
CA ASN A 478 16.07 11.54 -53.56
C ASN A 478 15.38 10.36 -54.29
N ASN A 479 14.08 10.53 -54.61
CA ASN A 479 13.66 10.88 -55.97
C ASN A 479 12.29 11.60 -56.01
N ASN A 480 11.92 12.17 -57.16
CA ASN A 480 11.13 13.41 -57.23
C ASN A 480 10.09 13.45 -58.37
N SER A 481 8.86 13.90 -58.09
CA SER A 481 7.92 14.51 -59.06
C SER A 481 6.72 15.18 -58.35
N GLU A 482 6.54 16.49 -58.58
CA GLU A 482 5.36 17.31 -58.20
C GLU A 482 4.16 17.08 -59.17
N PRO A 483 2.95 17.68 -58.97
CA PRO A 483 2.52 18.70 -57.97
C PRO A 483 1.18 18.43 -57.23
N VAL A 484 0.69 19.48 -56.53
CA VAL A 484 -0.73 19.81 -56.20
C VAL A 484 -1.27 19.42 -54.80
N ALA A 485 -1.98 20.39 -54.20
CA ALA A 485 -2.86 20.36 -53.02
C ALA A 485 -2.22 20.21 -51.62
N ALA A 486 -2.57 21.12 -50.71
CA ALA A 486 -2.06 21.17 -49.35
C ALA A 486 -3.06 20.59 -48.32
N ALA A 487 -2.63 19.55 -47.59
CA ALA A 487 -3.23 19.06 -46.35
C ALA A 487 -2.14 18.33 -45.53
N GLY A 488 -2.16 18.30 -44.21
CA GLY A 488 -3.04 18.98 -43.26
C GLY A 488 -2.45 18.92 -41.83
N SER A 489 -2.97 19.72 -40.90
CA SER A 489 -2.48 19.77 -39.51
C SER A 489 -3.16 18.76 -38.59
N ASP A 490 -2.39 18.19 -37.65
CA ASP A 490 -2.85 17.12 -36.75
C ASP A 490 -3.90 17.62 -35.72
N PRO A 491 -5.16 17.13 -35.76
CA PRO A 491 -6.27 17.77 -35.06
C PRO A 491 -6.37 17.47 -33.56
N ASP A 492 -5.77 16.38 -33.05
CA ASP A 492 -5.89 16.03 -31.61
C ASP A 492 -4.70 16.47 -30.76
N GLY A 493 -3.66 17.07 -31.36
CA GLY A 493 -2.55 17.73 -30.64
C GLY A 493 -3.03 18.86 -29.72
N TRP A 494 -2.51 18.93 -28.50
CA TRP A 494 -2.82 19.98 -27.51
C TRP A 494 -1.61 20.90 -27.32
N SER A 495 -1.79 22.20 -27.51
CA SER A 495 -0.72 23.17 -27.22
C SER A 495 -0.63 23.51 -25.73
N ALA A 496 0.56 23.90 -25.26
CA ALA A 496 0.75 24.37 -23.89
C ALA A 496 -0.04 25.65 -23.55
N VAL A 497 -0.60 26.34 -24.55
CA VAL A 497 -1.55 27.45 -24.36
C VAL A 497 -2.96 26.90 -24.09
N GLN A 498 -3.42 25.93 -24.90
CA GLN A 498 -4.71 25.26 -24.72
C GLN A 498 -4.81 24.51 -23.39
N GLU A 499 -3.73 23.88 -22.93
CA GLU A 499 -3.71 23.20 -21.63
C GLU A 499 -3.82 24.18 -20.44
N ARG A 500 -3.10 25.31 -20.49
CA ARG A 500 -3.23 26.37 -19.46
C ARG A 500 -4.63 26.97 -19.48
N ALA A 501 -5.18 27.26 -20.67
CA ALA A 501 -6.54 27.76 -20.83
C ALA A 501 -7.59 26.78 -20.25
N LEU A 502 -7.44 25.47 -20.50
CA LEU A 502 -8.34 24.45 -19.94
C LEU A 502 -8.25 24.40 -18.40
N LEU A 503 -7.05 24.45 -17.82
CA LEU A 503 -6.88 24.46 -16.37
C LEU A 503 -7.45 25.74 -15.73
N GLN A 504 -7.28 26.89 -16.37
CA GLN A 504 -7.87 28.16 -15.94
C GLN A 504 -9.41 28.12 -16.02
N ALA A 505 -9.97 27.66 -17.14
CA ALA A 505 -11.41 27.51 -17.33
C ALA A 505 -12.05 26.52 -16.34
N LEU A 506 -11.35 25.43 -15.99
CA LEU A 506 -11.80 24.48 -14.97
C LEU A 506 -11.76 25.04 -13.55
N LYS A 507 -10.94 26.08 -13.30
CA LYS A 507 -10.87 26.83 -12.04
C LYS A 507 -11.94 27.93 -11.97
N THR A 508 -12.19 28.65 -13.06
CA THR A 508 -13.23 29.71 -13.12
C THR A 508 -14.65 29.15 -13.19
N PHE A 509 -14.85 27.93 -13.67
CA PHE A 509 -16.15 27.26 -13.71
C PHE A 509 -16.14 26.00 -12.82
N PRO A 510 -16.52 26.11 -11.53
CA PRO A 510 -16.73 24.97 -10.63
C PRO A 510 -17.81 23.99 -11.10
N LYS A 511 -17.95 22.86 -10.40
CA LYS A 511 -18.91 21.79 -10.74
C LYS A 511 -20.36 22.30 -10.84
N GLU A 512 -20.77 23.16 -9.92
CA GLU A 512 -22.14 23.71 -9.82
C GLU A 512 -22.48 24.75 -10.89
N THR A 513 -21.57 25.04 -11.83
CA THR A 513 -21.83 26.03 -12.88
C THR A 513 -22.81 25.49 -13.93
N ASN A 514 -24.00 26.09 -14.03
CA ASN A 514 -24.94 25.82 -15.13
C ASN A 514 -24.24 25.97 -16.50
N LYS A 515 -24.46 24.98 -17.38
CA LYS A 515 -23.81 24.86 -18.70
C LYS A 515 -22.25 24.86 -18.65
N ARG A 516 -21.66 24.37 -17.54
CA ARG A 516 -20.20 24.28 -17.29
C ARG A 516 -19.34 23.97 -18.51
N TRP A 517 -19.69 22.90 -19.24
CA TRP A 517 -18.87 22.39 -20.34
C TRP A 517 -18.95 23.23 -21.62
N GLU A 518 -20.02 23.99 -21.82
CA GLU A 518 -20.11 24.98 -22.91
C GLU A 518 -19.18 26.16 -22.59
N ARG A 519 -19.23 26.67 -21.34
CA ARG A 519 -18.37 27.77 -20.87
C ARG A 519 -16.88 27.40 -20.83
N VAL A 520 -16.56 26.15 -20.46
CA VAL A 520 -15.18 25.63 -20.52
C VAL A 520 -14.69 25.50 -21.96
N ALA A 521 -15.53 25.08 -22.91
CA ALA A 521 -15.15 25.00 -24.31
C ALA A 521 -14.91 26.39 -24.93
N ALA A 522 -15.80 27.36 -24.66
CA ALA A 522 -15.66 28.74 -25.12
C ALA A 522 -14.37 29.43 -24.61
N ALA A 523 -13.83 28.97 -23.48
CA ALA A 523 -12.59 29.47 -22.89
C ALA A 523 -11.30 28.74 -23.36
N VAL A 524 -11.39 27.75 -24.27
CA VAL A 524 -10.22 27.00 -24.78
C VAL A 524 -10.13 27.14 -26.32
N PRO A 525 -9.25 28.02 -26.84
CA PRO A 525 -9.16 28.29 -28.27
C PRO A 525 -8.94 27.04 -29.12
N GLY A 526 -9.86 26.79 -30.07
CA GLY A 526 -9.74 25.70 -31.04
C GLY A 526 -9.95 24.28 -30.51
N LYS A 527 -10.58 24.08 -29.34
CA LYS A 527 -10.96 22.74 -28.85
C LYS A 527 -12.44 22.65 -28.50
N THR A 528 -13.06 21.54 -28.91
CA THR A 528 -14.49 21.28 -28.70
C THR A 528 -14.79 20.86 -27.25
N MET A 529 -16.06 21.00 -26.85
CA MET A 529 -16.59 20.51 -25.58
C MET A 529 -16.25 19.04 -25.29
N ASN A 530 -16.24 18.18 -26.32
CA ASN A 530 -15.89 16.77 -26.16
C ASN A 530 -14.37 16.55 -25.99
N GLN A 531 -13.53 17.31 -26.69
CA GLN A 531 -12.07 17.28 -26.46
C GLN A 531 -11.71 17.79 -25.06
N CYS A 532 -12.34 18.88 -24.58
CA CYS A 532 -12.14 19.38 -23.21
C CYS A 532 -12.55 18.34 -22.14
N LYS A 533 -13.66 17.61 -22.34
CA LYS A 533 -14.07 16.48 -21.49
C LYS A 533 -13.04 15.34 -21.53
N LYS A 534 -12.60 14.90 -22.72
CA LYS A 534 -11.60 13.84 -22.94
C LYS A 534 -10.29 14.16 -22.20
N LYS A 535 -9.76 15.37 -22.38
CA LYS A 535 -8.52 15.85 -21.74
C LYS A 535 -8.66 15.95 -20.21
N PHE A 536 -9.79 16.44 -19.70
CA PHE A 536 -10.07 16.46 -18.26
C PHE A 536 -10.19 15.05 -17.65
N GLY A 537 -10.76 14.09 -18.38
CA GLY A 537 -10.76 12.68 -17.98
C GLY A 537 -9.35 12.14 -17.77
N GLY A 538 -8.50 12.26 -18.79
CA GLY A 538 -7.08 11.86 -18.70
C GLY A 538 -6.34 12.54 -17.54
N LEU A 539 -6.51 13.85 -17.36
CA LEU A 539 -5.92 14.58 -16.22
C LEU A 539 -6.42 14.05 -14.86
N LYS A 540 -7.72 13.75 -14.73
CA LYS A 540 -8.29 13.16 -13.51
C LYS A 540 -7.69 11.79 -13.22
N ASP A 541 -7.45 10.98 -14.24
CA ASP A 541 -6.94 9.61 -14.09
C ASP A 541 -5.41 9.57 -13.88
N ILE A 542 -4.67 10.53 -14.43
CA ILE A 542 -3.27 10.81 -14.05
C ILE A 542 -3.19 11.25 -12.58
N VAL A 543 -4.13 12.07 -12.09
CA VAL A 543 -4.19 12.47 -10.67
C VAL A 543 -4.63 11.31 -9.76
N LYS A 544 -5.45 10.36 -10.23
CA LYS A 544 -5.73 9.11 -9.49
C LYS A 544 -4.48 8.24 -9.39
N SER A 545 -3.81 7.96 -10.50
CA SER A 545 -2.63 7.07 -10.54
C SER A 545 -1.40 7.64 -9.82
N LYS A 546 -1.30 8.97 -9.71
CA LYS A 546 -0.28 9.63 -8.87
C LYS A 546 -0.66 9.79 -7.40
N LYS A 547 -1.88 9.42 -6.98
CA LYS A 547 -2.16 9.23 -5.55
C LYS A 547 -1.68 7.83 -5.15
N PRO A 548 -0.84 7.69 -4.11
CA PRO A 548 -0.61 6.37 -3.55
C PRO A 548 -1.94 5.80 -3.05
N THR A 549 -2.17 4.52 -3.32
CA THR A 549 -3.27 3.75 -2.73
C THR A 549 -3.06 3.71 -1.22
N ALA A 550 -3.98 4.33 -0.48
CA ALA A 550 -4.16 4.18 0.97
C ALA A 550 -5.29 3.18 1.21
#